data_AF-A0A368B180-F1
#
_entry.id   AF-A0A368B180-F1
#
_cell.length_a   1.000
_cell.length_b   1.000
_cell.length_c   1.000
_cell.angle_alpha   90.00
_cell.angle_beta   90.00
_cell.angle_gamma   90.00
#
_symmetry.space_group_name_H-M   'P 1'
#
loop_
_entity.id
_entity.type
_entity.pdbx_description
1 polymer ?
#
loop_
_entity_poly.entity_id
_entity_poly.type
_entity_poly.pdbx_seq_one_letter_code
_entity_poly.pdbx_strand_id
1 'polypeptide(L)' 'MSQFDLEKLFEKRDSYLNILKHLSFELMMEPTDDEIKQIKELEKNTISELDKIQQDISQIMSKNPS' A
#
# COMPACT_ATOMS: atom_id res chain seq x y z
N MET A 1 -14.62 -16.88 2.35
CA MET A 1 -13.78 -15.86 2.99
C MET A 1 -14.63 -15.17 4.02
N SER A 2 -14.11 -15.04 5.22
CA SER A 2 -14.79 -14.47 6.39
C SER A 2 -14.64 -12.95 6.43
N GLN A 3 -15.49 -12.25 7.19
CA GLN A 3 -15.34 -10.82 7.49
C GLN A 3 -13.94 -10.49 8.04
N PHE A 4 -13.37 -11.40 8.82
CA PHE A 4 -12.02 -11.32 9.36
C PHE A 4 -10.92 -11.31 8.28
N ASP A 5 -11.13 -11.97 7.14
CA ASP A 5 -10.17 -11.94 6.03
C ASP A 5 -10.16 -10.57 5.34
N LEU A 6 -11.32 -9.91 5.29
CA LEU A 6 -11.46 -8.57 4.70
C LEU A 6 -10.90 -7.47 5.60
N GLU A 7 -11.14 -7.56 6.93
CA GLU A 7 -10.55 -6.65 7.92
C GLU A 7 -9.02 -6.66 7.85
N LYS A 8 -8.40 -7.84 7.77
CA LYS A 8 -6.94 -7.99 7.58
C LYS A 8 -6.43 -7.34 6.30
N LEU A 9 -7.18 -7.41 5.20
CA LEU A 9 -6.80 -6.75 3.95
C LEU A 9 -6.86 -5.24 4.08
N PHE A 10 -7.85 -4.69 4.79
CA PHE A 10 -7.91 -3.26 5.09
C PHE A 10 -6.77 -2.82 6.00
N GLU A 11 -6.46 -3.56 7.07
CA GLU A 11 -5.31 -3.28 7.92
C GLU A 11 -3.99 -3.28 7.12
N LYS A 12 -3.82 -4.28 6.23
CA LYS A 12 -2.65 -4.35 5.35
C LYS A 12 -2.59 -3.15 4.41
N ARG A 13 -3.71 -2.78 3.77
CA ARG A 13 -3.79 -1.59 2.90
C ARG A 13 -3.36 -0.34 3.67
N ASP A 14 -3.88 -0.13 4.86
CA ASP A 14 -3.61 1.06 5.67
C ASP A 14 -2.14 1.11 6.12
N SER A 15 -1.53 -0.04 6.42
CA SER A 15 -0.09 -0.14 6.67
C SER A 15 0.74 0.30 5.45
N TYR A 16 0.39 -0.13 4.24
CA TYR A 16 1.10 0.25 3.03
C TYR A 16 0.90 1.74 2.67
N LEU A 17 -0.29 2.30 2.92
CA LEU A 17 -0.53 3.73 2.78
C LEU A 17 0.33 4.56 3.75
N ASN A 18 0.54 4.07 4.98
CA ASN A 18 1.44 4.71 5.93
C ASN A 18 2.90 4.69 5.45
N ILE A 19 3.35 3.60 4.79
CA ILE A 19 4.68 3.56 4.16
C ILE A 19 4.81 4.69 3.14
N LEU A 20 3.86 4.84 2.22
CA LEU A 20 3.88 5.93 1.22
C LEU A 20 3.93 7.31 1.87
N LYS A 21 3.18 7.50 2.97
CA LYS A 21 3.22 8.75 3.75
C LYS A 21 4.62 9.01 4.31
N HIS A 22 5.28 7.99 4.87
CA HIS A 22 6.65 8.14 5.37
C HIS A 22 7.65 8.49 4.26
N LEU A 23 7.59 7.81 3.11
CA LEU A 23 8.43 8.12 1.95
C LEU A 23 8.24 9.57 1.48
N SER A 24 7.00 10.07 1.51
CA SER A 24 6.72 11.47 1.16
C SER A 24 7.40 12.46 2.10
N PHE A 25 7.55 12.12 3.39
CA PHE A 25 8.30 12.94 4.33
C PHE A 25 9.81 12.83 4.12
N GLU A 26 10.33 11.63 3.85
CA GLU A 26 11.75 11.44 3.53
C GLU A 26 12.17 12.27 2.32
N LEU A 27 11.33 12.37 1.28
CA LEU A 27 11.59 13.23 0.11
C LEU A 27 11.65 14.73 0.44
N MET A 28 11.01 15.17 1.53
CA MET A 28 11.05 16.56 1.98
C MET A 28 12.30 16.88 2.80
N MET A 29 13.09 15.89 3.21
CA MET A 29 14.28 16.06 4.06
C MET A 29 15.57 16.28 3.27
N GLU A 30 15.49 16.81 2.05
CA GLU A 30 16.63 17.00 1.13
C GLU A 30 17.53 15.74 0.98
N PRO A 31 16.95 14.57 0.65
CA PRO A 31 17.73 13.34 0.49
C PRO A 31 18.73 13.44 -0.67
N THR A 32 19.77 12.64 -0.59
CA THR A 32 20.75 12.46 -1.67
C THR A 32 20.11 11.78 -2.89
N ASP A 33 20.74 11.90 -4.06
CA ASP A 33 20.25 11.26 -5.30
C ASP A 33 20.10 9.73 -5.17
N ASP A 34 21.01 9.09 -4.43
CA ASP A 34 20.96 7.65 -4.18
C ASP A 34 19.79 7.27 -3.27
N GLU A 35 19.53 8.06 -2.22
CA GLU A 35 18.35 7.89 -1.35
C GLU A 35 17.06 8.15 -2.13
N ILE A 36 17.00 9.18 -2.98
CA ILE A 36 15.85 9.44 -3.85
C ILE A 36 15.56 8.23 -4.74
N LYS A 37 16.59 7.59 -5.29
CA LYS A 37 16.43 6.39 -6.13
C LYS A 37 15.86 5.22 -5.33
N GLN A 38 16.36 4.99 -4.11
CA GLN A 38 15.85 3.93 -3.23
C GLN A 38 14.40 4.20 -2.79
N ILE A 39 14.08 5.44 -2.41
CA ILE A 39 12.74 5.86 -2.04
C ILE A 39 11.76 5.62 -3.18
N LYS A 40 12.10 6.00 -4.42
CA LYS A 40 11.25 5.77 -5.60
C LYS A 40 11.06 4.30 -5.94
N GLU A 41 12.09 3.48 -5.74
CA GLU A 41 11.96 2.03 -5.93
C GLU A 41 11.01 1.42 -4.91
N LEU A 42 11.15 1.81 -3.63
CA LEU A 42 10.26 1.36 -2.57
C LEU A 42 8.82 1.86 -2.81
N GLU A 43 8.64 3.13 -3.17
CA GLU A 43 7.34 3.71 -3.53
C GLU A 43 6.64 2.89 -4.63
N LYS A 44 7.36 2.59 -5.72
CA LYS A 44 6.84 1.78 -6.82
C LYS A 44 6.39 0.39 -6.35
N ASN A 45 7.20 -0.27 -5.52
CA ASN A 45 6.87 -1.60 -5.00
C ASN A 45 5.66 -1.55 -4.05
N THR A 46 5.59 -0.53 -3.19
CA THR A 46 4.45 -0.32 -2.28
C THR A 46 3.16 -0.06 -3.04
N ILE A 47 3.19 0.75 -4.12
CA ILE A 47 2.02 0.97 -5.00
C ILE A 47 1.59 -0.35 -5.65
N SER A 48 2.53 -1.15 -6.17
CA SER A 48 2.20 -2.44 -6.78
C SER A 48 1.52 -3.41 -5.80
N GLU A 49 1.92 -3.41 -4.53
CA GLU A 49 1.27 -4.22 -3.51
C GLU A 49 -0.11 -3.67 -3.11
N LEU A 50 -0.27 -2.35 -3.05
CA LEU A 50 -1.58 -1.72 -2.85
C LEU A 50 -2.58 -2.09 -3.95
N ASP A 51 -2.14 -2.13 -5.21
CA ASP A 51 -2.98 -2.56 -6.33
C ASP A 51 -3.48 -4.00 -6.15
N LYS A 52 -2.59 -4.91 -5.73
CA LYS A 52 -2.96 -6.32 -5.45
C LYS A 52 -3.97 -6.41 -4.29
N ILE A 53 -3.71 -5.71 -3.19
CA ILE A 53 -4.62 -5.67 -2.04
C ILE A 53 -6.00 -5.13 -2.45
N GLN A 54 -6.03 -4.07 -3.27
CA GLN A 54 -7.28 -3.49 -3.75
C GLN A 54 -8.02 -4.45 -4.69
N GLN A 55 -7.31 -5.22 -5.54
CA GLN A 55 -7.91 -6.26 -6.36
C GLN A 55 -8.53 -7.37 -5.49
N ASP A 56 -7.83 -7.83 -4.47
CA ASP A 56 -8.34 -8.86 -3.54
C ASP A 56 -9.59 -8.39 -2.80
N ILE A 57 -9.57 -7.16 -2.26
CA ILE A 57 -10.73 -6.52 -1.63
C ILE A 57 -11.91 -6.47 -2.62
N SER A 58 -11.67 -6.00 -3.84
CA SER A 58 -12.70 -5.86 -4.87
C SER A 58 -13.31 -7.22 -5.23
N GLN A 59 -12.48 -8.27 -5.36
CA GLN A 59 -12.95 -9.63 -5.63
C GLN A 59 -13.83 -10.17 -4.49
N ILE A 60 -13.46 -9.93 -3.24
CA ILE A 60 -14.25 -10.36 -2.07
C ILE A 60 -15.59 -9.64 -2.03
N MET A 61 -15.57 -8.31 -2.17
CA MET A 61 -16.77 -7.48 -2.15
C MET A 61 -17.71 -7.83 -3.31
N SER A 62 -17.18 -8.18 -4.49
CA SER A 62 -17.99 -8.59 -5.64
C SER A 62 -18.70 -9.94 -5.46
N LYS A 63 -18.12 -10.84 -4.63
CA LYS A 63 -18.68 -12.17 -4.35
C LYS A 63 -19.66 -12.16 -3.18
N ASN A 64 -19.57 -11.14 -2.32
CA ASN A 64 -20.53 -10.86 -1.26
C ASN A 64 -21.15 -9.48 -1.50
N PRO A 65 -21.95 -9.30 -2.58
CA PRO A 65 -22.72 -8.07 -2.75
C PRO A 65 -23.72 -8.04 -1.60
N SER A 66 -23.44 -7.20 -0.61
CA SER A 66 -24.38 -6.83 0.45
C SER A 66 -25.70 -6.31 -0.13
#